data_AF-A0A5C6NFW1-F1
#
_entry.id   AF-A0A5C6NFW1-F1
#
_cell.length_a   1.000
_cell.length_b   1.000
_cell.length_c   1.000
_cell.angle_alpha   90.00
_cell.angle_beta   90.00
_cell.angle_gamma   90.00
#
_symmetry.space_group_name_H-M   'P 1'
#
loop_
_entity.id
_entity.type
_entity.pdbx_description
1 polymer ?
#
loop_
_entity_poly.entity_id
_entity_poly.type
_entity_poly.pdbx_seq_one_letter_code
_entity_poly.pdbx_strand_id
1 'polypeptide(L)'
;MLLDGLSSSHPISQEVERATDIDRVFDWIAYKKGAALIRMLANVMGQSLFQKGLNDYLLSHMYGNAARDDLWSKLSQAMRSEGRDIDIGGMMDRWTLQMGYPVITISKNQSEQLFTHYITVSQEHFLYGQEVRNNYSSLWQVPLTVAVGNASTVGLETLIWINNRTETHRIGAMDDKTWLLGNINQTGYFRVNYDLQNWKLLIQQLHDNHQTISVGNRAGLIDDTFNLAR
;
A
#
# COMPACT_ATOMS: atom_id res chain seq x y z
N MET A 1 -12.36 -0.35 -0.10
CA MET A 1 -11.80 0.63 0.86
C MET A 1 -12.87 1.53 1.50
N LEU A 2 -14.04 1.77 0.90
CA LEU A 2 -15.06 2.69 1.44
C LEU A 2 -15.41 2.46 2.94
N LEU A 3 -15.85 1.26 3.32
CA LEU A 3 -16.24 0.96 4.71
C LEU A 3 -15.07 1.09 5.69
N ASP A 4 -13.87 0.77 5.24
CA ASP A 4 -12.65 0.81 6.05
C ASP A 4 -12.13 2.25 6.25
N GLY A 5 -12.62 3.21 5.47
CA GLY A 5 -12.34 4.63 5.67
C GLY A 5 -13.32 5.31 6.63
N LEU A 6 -14.28 4.58 7.19
CA LEU A 6 -15.21 5.12 8.19
C LEU A 6 -14.63 4.94 9.60
N SER A 7 -14.94 5.86 10.51
CA SER A 7 -14.56 5.75 11.92
C SER A 7 -15.19 4.55 12.64
N SER A 8 -16.21 3.93 12.05
CA SER A 8 -16.86 2.70 12.51
C SER A 8 -16.19 1.42 12.01
N SER A 9 -15.04 1.51 11.34
CA SER A 9 -14.27 0.33 10.90
C SER A 9 -13.69 -0.44 12.11
N HIS A 10 -13.13 -1.63 11.85
CA HIS A 10 -12.46 -2.46 12.84
C HIS A 10 -11.21 -3.15 12.24
N PRO A 11 -10.29 -3.66 13.09
CA PRO A 11 -9.17 -4.49 12.65
C PRO A 11 -9.62 -5.79 11.99
N ILE A 12 -8.75 -6.41 11.17
CA ILE A 12 -9.01 -7.75 10.62
C ILE A 12 -8.96 -8.80 11.72
N SER A 13 -7.95 -8.70 12.58
CA SER A 13 -7.74 -9.63 13.68
C SER A 13 -8.24 -8.99 14.95
N GLN A 14 -9.35 -9.52 15.47
CA GLN A 14 -9.96 -9.10 16.72
C GLN A 14 -10.37 -10.34 17.53
N GLU A 15 -10.40 -10.19 18.85
CA GLU A 15 -10.91 -11.23 19.74
C GLU A 15 -12.44 -11.32 19.63
N VAL A 16 -12.95 -12.54 19.66
CA VAL A 16 -14.37 -12.87 19.57
C VAL A 16 -14.72 -13.75 20.75
N GLU A 17 -15.56 -13.24 21.65
CA GLU A 17 -15.94 -13.96 22.87
C GLU A 17 -17.34 -14.59 22.77
N ARG A 18 -18.29 -13.90 22.15
CA ARG A 18 -19.69 -14.37 22.07
C ARG A 18 -20.00 -14.91 20.68
N ALA A 19 -20.88 -15.91 20.61
CA ALA A 19 -21.35 -16.46 19.34
C ALA A 19 -21.95 -15.39 18.41
N THR A 20 -22.61 -14.37 18.97
CA THR A 20 -23.17 -13.24 18.21
C THR A 20 -22.11 -12.32 17.58
N ASP A 21 -20.88 -12.36 18.07
CA ASP A 21 -19.77 -11.57 17.52
C ASP A 21 -19.13 -12.27 16.31
N ILE A 22 -19.40 -13.57 16.12
CA ILE A 22 -18.91 -14.35 14.98
C ILE A 22 -19.47 -13.79 13.67
N ASP A 23 -20.78 -13.52 13.61
CA ASP A 23 -21.40 -12.94 12.40
C ASP A 23 -20.84 -11.55 12.06
N ARG A 24 -20.31 -10.84 13.05
CA ARG A 24 -19.72 -9.50 12.86
C ARG A 24 -18.32 -9.55 12.27
N VAL A 25 -17.57 -10.64 12.46
CA VAL A 25 -16.24 -10.81 11.83
C VAL A 25 -16.32 -11.39 10.43
N PHE A 26 -17.45 -11.97 10.03
CA PHE A 26 -17.70 -12.41 8.65
C PHE A 26 -18.19 -11.26 7.76
N ASP A 27 -17.40 -10.19 7.70
CA ASP A 27 -17.79 -8.94 7.06
C ASP A 27 -16.89 -8.56 5.87
N TRP A 28 -17.15 -7.40 5.27
CA TRP A 28 -16.34 -6.89 4.17
C TRP A 28 -14.85 -6.78 4.53
N ILE A 29 -14.50 -6.41 5.76
CA ILE A 29 -13.11 -6.26 6.20
C ILE A 29 -12.40 -7.62 6.12
N ALA A 30 -12.95 -8.67 6.72
CA ALA A 30 -12.33 -10.00 6.67
C ALA A 30 -12.11 -10.51 5.23
N TYR A 31 -13.11 -10.37 4.36
CA TYR A 31 -13.01 -10.88 2.99
C TYR A 31 -12.16 -10.00 2.08
N LYS A 32 -12.47 -8.70 1.98
CA LYS A 32 -11.90 -7.86 0.91
C LYS A 32 -10.66 -7.10 1.33
N LYS A 33 -10.54 -6.66 2.59
CA LYS A 33 -9.27 -6.15 3.10
C LYS A 33 -8.27 -7.29 3.20
N GLY A 34 -8.67 -8.43 3.76
CA GLY A 34 -7.86 -9.65 3.82
C GLY A 34 -7.29 -10.05 2.45
N ALA A 35 -8.14 -10.20 1.44
CA ALA A 35 -7.69 -10.56 0.08
C ALA A 35 -6.74 -9.50 -0.53
N ALA A 36 -7.01 -8.21 -0.33
CA ALA A 36 -6.14 -7.15 -0.84
C ALA A 36 -4.76 -7.13 -0.17
N LEU A 37 -4.69 -7.37 1.14
CA LEU A 37 -3.43 -7.49 1.87
C LEU A 37 -2.62 -8.72 1.43
N ILE A 38 -3.28 -9.85 1.19
CA ILE A 38 -2.64 -11.04 0.62
C ILE A 38 -2.06 -10.72 -0.76
N ARG A 39 -2.80 -10.01 -1.62
CA ARG A 39 -2.30 -9.56 -2.93
C ARG A 39 -1.10 -8.62 -2.78
N MET A 40 -1.14 -7.69 -1.84
CA MET A 40 -0.01 -6.79 -1.56
C MET A 40 1.24 -7.58 -1.14
N LEU A 41 1.11 -8.53 -0.22
CA LEU A 41 2.21 -9.42 0.19
C LEU A 41 2.76 -10.24 -0.97
N ALA A 42 1.89 -10.81 -1.80
CA ALA A 42 2.31 -11.57 -2.97
C ALA A 42 3.14 -10.73 -3.96
N ASN A 43 2.83 -9.44 -4.10
CA ASN A 43 3.63 -8.52 -4.91
C ASN A 43 4.98 -8.19 -4.26
N VAL A 44 5.01 -7.94 -2.93
CA VAL A 44 6.27 -7.69 -2.19
C VAL A 44 7.21 -8.90 -2.24
N MET A 45 6.68 -10.09 -2.03
CA MET A 45 7.45 -11.33 -2.04
C MET A 45 7.81 -11.79 -3.46
N GLY A 46 7.00 -11.42 -4.46
CA GLY A 46 7.02 -12.06 -5.76
C GLY A 46 6.30 -13.41 -5.74
N GLN A 47 5.63 -13.72 -6.85
CA GLN A 47 4.64 -14.80 -6.92
C GLN A 47 5.21 -16.19 -6.60
N SER A 48 6.41 -16.51 -7.10
CA SER A 48 7.06 -17.80 -6.86
C SER A 48 7.33 -18.04 -5.38
N LEU A 49 7.92 -17.04 -4.70
CA LEU A 49 8.26 -17.19 -3.29
C LEU A 49 7.03 -17.15 -2.38
N PHE A 50 6.04 -16.34 -2.73
CA PHE A 50 4.75 -16.32 -2.03
C PHE A 50 4.07 -17.70 -2.11
N GLN A 51 4.01 -18.32 -3.28
CA GLN A 51 3.43 -19.66 -3.46
C GLN A 51 4.20 -20.73 -2.70
N LYS A 52 5.54 -20.68 -2.71
CA LYS A 52 6.39 -21.58 -1.92
C LYS A 52 6.08 -21.45 -0.42
N GLY A 53 6.09 -20.23 0.11
CA GLY A 53 5.79 -19.98 1.54
C GLY A 53 4.38 -20.42 1.93
N LEU A 54 3.40 -20.24 1.04
CA LEU A 54 2.03 -20.72 1.26
C LEU A 54 1.94 -22.25 1.25
N ASN A 55 2.65 -22.92 0.35
CA ASN A 55 2.73 -24.38 0.32
C ASN A 55 3.33 -24.91 1.64
N ASP A 56 4.46 -24.35 2.07
CA ASP A 56 5.10 -24.71 3.32
C ASP A 56 4.18 -24.49 4.54
N TYR A 57 3.41 -23.40 4.53
CA TYR A 57 2.40 -23.12 5.55
C TYR A 57 1.30 -24.19 5.59
N LEU A 58 0.73 -24.54 4.44
CA LEU A 58 -0.33 -25.54 4.33
C LEU A 58 0.15 -26.94 4.74
N LEU A 59 1.35 -27.34 4.31
CA LEU A 59 1.93 -28.64 4.68
C LEU A 59 2.23 -28.71 6.19
N SER A 60 2.71 -27.62 6.79
CA SER A 60 3.07 -27.60 8.21
C SER A 60 1.87 -27.65 9.15
N HIS A 61 0.71 -27.17 8.70
CA HIS A 61 -0.52 -27.12 9.51
C HIS A 61 -1.61 -28.07 8.97
N MET A 62 -1.22 -29.01 8.11
CA MET A 62 -2.13 -29.96 7.51
C MET A 62 -2.83 -30.79 8.60
N TYR A 63 -4.16 -30.87 8.51
CA TYR A 63 -5.03 -31.53 9.51
C TYR A 63 -5.02 -30.92 10.92
N GLY A 64 -4.45 -29.73 11.08
CA GLY A 64 -4.44 -28.97 12.33
C GLY A 64 -5.14 -27.62 12.22
N ASN A 65 -4.87 -26.77 13.20
CA ASN A 65 -5.29 -25.38 13.23
C ASN A 65 -4.07 -24.47 13.02
N ALA A 66 -4.32 -23.22 12.65
CA ALA A 66 -3.28 -22.22 12.52
C ALA A 66 -3.80 -20.87 13.04
N ALA A 67 -2.91 -20.12 13.66
CA ALA A 67 -3.10 -18.73 14.02
C ALA A 67 -2.51 -17.80 12.95
N ARG A 68 -2.74 -16.50 13.12
CA ARG A 68 -2.21 -15.44 12.26
C ARG A 68 -0.68 -15.50 12.14
N ASP A 69 0.02 -15.65 13.27
CA ASP A 69 1.48 -15.61 13.33
C ASP A 69 2.14 -16.81 12.65
N ASP A 70 1.44 -17.94 12.55
CA ASP A 70 1.92 -19.13 11.84
C ASP A 70 2.10 -18.85 10.35
N LEU A 71 1.19 -18.07 9.75
CA LEU A 71 1.28 -17.64 8.36
C LEU A 71 2.47 -16.69 8.17
N TRP A 72 2.60 -15.66 9.01
CA TRP A 72 3.68 -14.68 8.89
C TRP A 72 5.06 -15.29 9.10
N SER A 73 5.17 -16.26 10.02
CA SER A 73 6.40 -17.01 10.26
C SER A 73 6.86 -17.74 9.01
N LYS A 74 5.95 -18.43 8.31
CA LYS A 74 6.26 -19.17 7.07
C LYS A 74 6.62 -18.25 5.90
N LEU A 75 5.90 -17.14 5.74
CA LEU A 75 6.23 -16.16 4.69
C LEU A 75 7.57 -15.45 4.97
N SER A 76 7.86 -15.13 6.22
CA SER A 76 9.17 -14.58 6.64
C SER A 76 10.31 -15.56 6.38
N GLN A 77 10.12 -16.85 6.69
CA GLN A 77 11.11 -17.90 6.41
C GLN A 77 11.38 -18.03 4.90
N ALA A 78 10.34 -17.97 4.07
CA ALA A 78 10.50 -17.99 2.62
C ALA A 78 11.34 -16.80 2.15
N MET A 79 11.05 -15.57 2.61
CA MET A 79 11.83 -14.37 2.29
C MET A 79 13.31 -14.50 2.67
N ARG A 80 13.60 -14.97 3.88
CA ARG A 80 14.97 -15.19 4.37
C ARG A 80 15.73 -16.23 3.54
N SER A 81 15.05 -17.25 3.02
CA SER A 81 15.68 -18.27 2.17
C SER A 81 16.27 -17.70 0.86
N GLU A 82 15.79 -16.54 0.42
CA GLU A 82 16.29 -15.81 -0.76
C GLU A 82 17.17 -14.60 -0.35
N GLY A 83 17.66 -14.56 0.89
CA GLY A 83 18.52 -13.47 1.39
C GLY A 83 17.81 -12.14 1.60
N ARG A 84 16.47 -12.11 1.58
CA ARG A 84 15.67 -10.90 1.86
C ARG A 84 15.13 -10.97 3.29
N ASP A 85 15.79 -10.29 4.21
CA ASP A 85 15.36 -10.25 5.62
C ASP A 85 14.33 -9.13 5.82
N ILE A 86 13.08 -9.41 5.49
CA ILE A 86 11.93 -8.52 5.72
C ILE A 86 11.08 -9.14 6.84
N ASP A 87 10.79 -8.35 7.88
CA ASP A 87 9.90 -8.74 8.96
C ASP A 87 8.43 -8.65 8.50
N ILE A 88 7.94 -9.71 7.86
CA ILE A 88 6.54 -9.80 7.41
C ILE A 88 5.58 -9.74 8.59
N GLY A 89 5.95 -10.29 9.75
CA GLY A 89 5.11 -10.26 10.95
C GLY A 89 4.90 -8.84 11.45
N GLY A 90 6.00 -8.12 11.70
CA GLY A 90 5.96 -6.72 12.13
C GLY A 90 5.25 -5.80 11.13
N MET A 91 5.42 -6.04 9.82
CA MET A 91 4.68 -5.34 8.78
C MET A 91 3.18 -5.62 8.88
N MET A 92 2.78 -6.89 8.90
CA MET A 92 1.38 -7.30 8.82
C MET A 92 0.60 -7.04 10.10
N ASP A 93 1.26 -6.94 11.24
CA ASP A 93 0.66 -6.45 12.48
C ASP A 93 0.07 -5.05 12.29
N ARG A 94 0.80 -4.16 11.60
CA ARG A 94 0.31 -2.81 11.29
C ARG A 94 -0.86 -2.80 10.31
N TRP A 95 -1.10 -3.88 9.57
CA TRP A 95 -2.22 -3.97 8.62
C TRP A 95 -3.43 -4.72 9.18
N THR A 96 -3.22 -5.63 10.14
CA THR A 96 -4.25 -6.56 10.62
C THR A 96 -4.78 -6.24 12.02
N LEU A 97 -3.97 -5.61 12.88
CA LEU A 97 -4.32 -5.30 14.27
C LEU A 97 -4.88 -3.88 14.48
N GLN A 98 -4.91 -3.05 13.43
CA GLN A 98 -5.52 -1.73 13.47
C GLN A 98 -6.55 -1.56 12.36
N MET A 99 -7.56 -0.73 12.63
CA MET A 99 -8.58 -0.39 11.64
C MET A 99 -8.03 0.57 10.58
N GLY A 100 -8.68 0.62 9.43
CA GLY A 100 -8.41 1.61 8.40
C GLY A 100 -7.15 1.35 7.58
N TYR A 101 -6.74 2.37 6.84
CA TYR A 101 -5.62 2.34 5.91
C TYR A 101 -5.04 3.76 5.73
N PRO A 102 -3.79 3.88 5.28
CA PRO A 102 -3.19 5.18 5.07
C PRO A 102 -3.54 5.78 3.71
N VAL A 103 -3.52 7.11 3.65
CA VAL A 103 -3.24 7.87 2.42
C VAL A 103 -1.75 8.23 2.42
N ILE A 104 -1.11 8.03 1.28
CA ILE A 104 0.30 8.32 1.05
C ILE A 104 0.38 9.56 0.15
N THR A 105 0.94 10.65 0.67
CA THR A 105 1.16 11.87 -0.11
C THR A 105 2.59 11.89 -0.63
N ILE A 106 2.75 12.01 -1.95
CA ILE A 106 4.05 12.09 -2.62
C ILE A 106 4.24 13.53 -3.12
N SER A 107 5.31 14.17 -2.66
CA SER A 107 5.68 15.53 -3.06
C SER A 107 7.10 15.55 -3.62
N LYS A 108 7.29 16.27 -4.73
CA LYS A 108 8.63 16.47 -5.30
C LYS A 108 9.40 17.52 -4.49
N ASN A 109 10.60 17.16 -4.04
CA ASN A 109 11.56 18.13 -3.53
C ASN A 109 12.47 18.56 -4.68
N GLN A 110 12.06 19.55 -5.47
CA GLN A 110 12.95 20.13 -6.47
C GLN A 110 13.92 21.09 -5.78
N SER A 111 15.19 20.68 -5.70
CA SER A 111 16.30 21.62 -5.57
C SER A 111 16.98 21.70 -6.93
N GLU A 112 16.94 22.87 -7.56
CA GLU A 112 17.47 23.13 -8.91
C GLU A 112 18.99 22.85 -9.05
N GLN A 113 19.67 22.49 -7.96
CA GLN A 113 21.14 22.38 -7.90
C GLN A 113 21.68 20.95 -7.70
N LEU A 114 20.83 19.92 -7.64
CA LEU A 114 21.28 18.55 -7.36
C LEU A 114 21.12 17.60 -8.55
N PHE A 115 22.17 16.86 -8.90
CA PHE A 115 22.13 15.76 -9.88
C PHE A 115 21.26 14.56 -9.44
N THR A 116 20.85 14.54 -8.17
CA THR A 116 20.04 13.50 -7.57
C THR A 116 18.72 14.09 -7.09
N HIS A 117 17.62 13.48 -7.52
CA HIS A 117 16.28 13.94 -7.18
C HIS A 117 15.74 13.17 -5.98
N TYR A 118 14.95 13.88 -5.18
CA TYR A 118 14.33 13.36 -3.97
C TYR A 118 12.83 13.61 -4.00
N ILE A 119 12.09 12.70 -3.37
CA ILE A 119 10.67 12.86 -3.08
C ILE A 119 10.48 12.85 -1.57
N THR A 120 9.62 13.73 -1.07
CA THR A 120 9.05 13.61 0.27
C THR A 120 7.82 12.73 0.16
N VAL A 121 7.74 11.72 1.03
CA VAL A 121 6.56 10.89 1.16
C VAL A 121 6.06 11.01 2.59
N SER A 122 4.76 11.26 2.75
CA SER A 122 4.11 11.22 4.06
C SER A 122 2.95 10.25 4.09
N GLN A 123 2.69 9.66 5.25
CA GLN A 123 1.54 8.80 5.50
C GLN A 123 0.63 9.38 6.58
N GLU A 124 -0.67 9.32 6.34
CA GLU A 124 -1.71 9.74 7.28
C GLU A 124 -2.84 8.73 7.26
N HIS A 125 -3.54 8.55 8.38
CA HIS A 125 -4.73 7.69 8.42
C HIS A 125 -5.85 8.33 7.58
N PHE A 126 -6.31 7.64 6.54
CA PHE A 126 -7.41 8.09 5.71
C PHE A 126 -8.77 7.80 6.39
N LEU A 127 -9.55 8.85 6.67
CA LEU A 127 -10.89 8.76 7.26
C LEU A 127 -11.86 9.71 6.54
N TYR A 128 -13.08 9.24 6.23
CA TYR A 128 -14.15 10.08 5.70
C TYR A 128 -14.83 10.88 6.82
N GLY A 129 -15.11 12.17 6.59
CA GLY A 129 -16.09 12.93 7.37
C GLY A 129 -15.66 13.42 8.77
N GLN A 130 -14.36 13.50 9.07
CA GLN A 130 -13.85 14.18 10.27
C GLN A 130 -12.57 14.96 9.98
N GLU A 131 -12.39 16.12 10.63
CA GLU A 131 -11.06 16.62 10.96
C GLU A 131 -10.36 15.50 11.72
N VAL A 132 -9.21 15.06 11.21
CA VAL A 132 -8.33 14.08 11.83
C VAL A 132 -8.19 14.44 13.30
N ARG A 133 -9.00 13.83 14.18
CA ARG A 133 -8.75 13.86 15.62
C ARG A 133 -7.51 13.02 15.78
N ASN A 134 -6.36 13.68 15.63
CA ASN A 134 -5.05 13.44 16.22
C ASN A 134 -4.86 12.13 17.02
N ASN A 135 -5.26 10.99 16.46
CA ASN A 135 -4.86 9.68 16.91
C ASN A 135 -3.53 9.42 16.22
N TYR A 136 -2.52 10.12 16.74
CA TYR A 136 -1.17 10.23 16.25
C TYR A 136 -0.36 8.91 16.28
N SER A 137 -0.97 7.76 16.55
CA SER A 137 -0.25 6.52 16.84
C SER A 137 -0.28 5.46 15.74
N SER A 138 -1.24 5.49 14.81
CA SER A 138 -1.32 4.47 13.77
C SER A 138 -0.41 4.83 12.60
N LEU A 139 0.72 4.13 12.52
CA LEU A 139 1.60 4.09 11.35
C LEU A 139 1.52 2.70 10.72
N TRP A 140 1.67 2.67 9.40
CA TRP A 140 1.79 1.45 8.62
C TRP A 140 3.22 1.31 8.10
N GLN A 141 3.68 0.07 7.95
CA GLN A 141 4.85 -0.25 7.13
C GLN A 141 4.37 -0.46 5.70
N VAL A 142 4.59 0.54 4.86
CA VAL A 142 3.97 0.62 3.53
C VAL A 142 4.99 0.28 2.44
N PRO A 143 4.75 -0.79 1.66
CA PRO A 143 5.55 -1.10 0.48
C PRO A 143 5.03 -0.27 -0.71
N LEU A 144 5.51 0.97 -0.83
CA LEU A 144 5.14 1.88 -1.90
C LEU A 144 5.93 1.56 -3.18
N THR A 145 5.23 1.13 -4.24
CA THR A 145 5.82 1.12 -5.59
C THR A 145 5.66 2.49 -6.24
N VAL A 146 6.75 3.01 -6.82
CA VAL A 146 6.77 4.30 -7.52
C VAL A 146 7.38 4.12 -8.91
N ALA A 147 6.76 4.74 -9.91
CA ALA A 147 7.33 4.90 -11.24
C ALA A 147 7.45 6.38 -11.60
N VAL A 148 8.53 6.71 -12.30
CA VAL A 148 8.73 8.02 -12.94
C VAL A 148 8.35 7.86 -14.40
N GLY A 149 7.45 8.70 -14.90
CA GLY A 149 7.04 8.69 -16.30
C GLY A 149 7.14 10.05 -16.96
N ASN A 150 7.08 10.07 -18.28
CA ASN A 150 6.96 11.27 -19.11
C ASN A 150 5.95 11.01 -20.25
N ALA A 151 5.87 11.93 -21.21
CA ALA A 151 4.94 11.85 -22.34
C ALA A 151 4.95 10.51 -23.10
N SER A 152 6.14 9.89 -23.22
CA SER A 152 6.38 8.74 -24.10
C SER A 152 6.64 7.43 -23.35
N THR A 153 7.18 7.48 -22.14
CA THR A 153 7.65 6.29 -21.43
C THR A 153 7.30 6.32 -19.94
N VAL A 154 7.12 5.12 -19.39
CA VAL A 154 7.05 4.89 -17.94
C VAL A 154 8.30 4.13 -17.54
N GLY A 155 9.06 4.68 -16.60
CA GLY A 155 10.25 4.05 -16.04
C GLY A 155 9.93 2.79 -15.24
N LEU A 156 10.98 2.09 -14.83
CA LEU A 156 10.86 0.90 -13.99
C LEU A 156 10.25 1.24 -12.63
N GLU A 157 9.45 0.32 -12.11
CA GLU A 157 8.92 0.43 -10.75
C GLU A 157 10.05 0.32 -9.72
N THR A 158 10.03 1.19 -8.72
CA THR A 158 10.93 1.18 -7.58
C THR A 158 10.12 0.93 -6.32
N LEU A 159 10.51 -0.05 -5.52
CA LEU A 159 9.89 -0.32 -4.22
C LEU A 159 10.56 0.54 -3.13
N ILE A 160 9.76 1.29 -2.40
CA ILE A 160 10.15 2.15 -1.28
C ILE A 160 9.38 1.69 -0.04
N TRP A 161 10.08 1.52 1.07
CA TRP A 161 9.48 1.21 2.37
C TRP A 161 9.29 2.48 3.17
N ILE A 162 8.04 2.77 3.54
CA ILE A 162 7.69 3.92 4.37
C ILE A 162 7.33 3.40 5.76
N ASN A 163 8.10 3.82 6.77
CA ASN A 163 7.94 3.36 8.15
C ASN A 163 7.55 4.49 9.11
N ASN A 164 7.97 5.71 8.80
CA ASN A 164 7.71 6.92 9.57
C ASN A 164 6.60 7.75 8.92
N ARG A 165 6.15 8.76 9.66
CA ARG A 165 5.10 9.69 9.19
C ARG A 165 5.52 10.44 7.94
N THR A 166 6.77 10.87 7.87
CA THR A 166 7.33 11.60 6.73
C THR A 166 8.77 11.12 6.52
N GLU A 167 9.09 10.75 5.28
CA GLU A 167 10.41 10.28 4.87
C GLU A 167 10.82 10.93 3.54
N THR A 168 12.13 11.01 3.29
CA THR A 168 12.67 11.46 2.02
C THR A 168 13.37 10.31 1.35
N HIS A 169 13.02 10.02 0.10
CA HIS A 169 13.61 8.94 -0.67
C HIS A 169 14.23 9.48 -1.95
N ARG A 170 15.36 8.90 -2.33
CA ARG A 170 15.99 9.14 -3.61
C ARG A 170 15.17 8.46 -4.71
N ILE A 171 14.95 9.16 -5.82
CA ILE A 171 14.29 8.62 -7.01
C ILE A 171 15.21 8.78 -8.22
N GLY A 172 14.85 8.15 -9.34
CA GLY A 172 15.56 8.27 -10.62
C GLY A 172 15.64 9.71 -11.14
N ALA A 173 16.33 9.90 -12.27
CA ALA A 173 16.40 11.21 -12.91
C ALA A 173 15.00 11.73 -13.24
N MET A 174 14.70 12.96 -12.83
CA MET A 174 13.46 13.66 -13.09
C MET A 174 13.76 14.99 -13.78
N ASP A 175 12.77 15.50 -14.50
CA ASP A 175 12.72 16.88 -14.99
C ASP A 175 11.33 17.48 -14.70
N ASP A 176 11.13 18.74 -15.04
CA ASP A 176 9.87 19.46 -14.78
C ASP A 176 8.64 18.85 -15.47
N LYS A 177 8.86 18.01 -16.50
CA LYS A 177 7.81 17.35 -17.29
C LYS A 177 7.59 15.89 -16.87
N THR A 178 8.47 15.32 -16.06
CA THR A 178 8.27 13.97 -15.52
C THR A 178 7.17 13.96 -14.47
N TRP A 179 6.25 13.00 -14.52
CA TRP A 179 5.27 12.75 -13.47
C TRP A 179 5.68 11.54 -12.63
N LEU A 180 5.26 11.55 -11.36
CA LEU A 180 5.38 10.43 -10.44
C LEU A 180 4.05 9.71 -10.33
N LEU A 181 4.10 8.39 -10.28
CA LEU A 181 2.94 7.53 -10.07
C LEU A 181 3.26 6.53 -8.98
N GLY A 182 2.52 6.59 -7.88
CA GLY A 182 2.59 5.65 -6.77
C GLY A 182 1.55 4.53 -6.88
N ASN A 183 1.79 3.44 -6.15
CA ASN A 183 0.92 2.26 -6.07
C ASN A 183 0.64 1.64 -7.44
N ILE A 184 1.70 1.21 -8.13
CA ILE A 184 1.64 0.63 -9.47
C ILE A 184 0.67 -0.57 -9.49
N ASN A 185 -0.29 -0.50 -10.42
CA ASN A 185 -1.40 -1.43 -10.62
C ASN A 185 -2.30 -1.63 -9.39
N GLN A 186 -2.33 -0.68 -8.46
CA GLN A 186 -3.17 -0.71 -7.27
C GLN A 186 -3.01 -2.03 -6.51
N THR A 187 -1.74 -2.38 -6.27
CA THR A 187 -1.34 -3.63 -5.60
C THR A 187 -1.25 -3.47 -4.09
N GLY A 188 -0.98 -2.25 -3.61
CA GLY A 188 -1.00 -1.87 -2.21
C GLY A 188 -2.39 -1.47 -1.73
N TYR A 189 -2.68 -1.75 -0.46
CA TYR A 189 -3.96 -1.40 0.19
C TYR A 189 -3.88 -0.01 0.85
N PHE A 190 -3.64 1.02 0.06
CA PHE A 190 -3.57 2.41 0.50
C PHE A 190 -3.90 3.34 -0.66
N ARG A 191 -4.27 4.59 -0.33
CA ARG A 191 -4.53 5.63 -1.33
C ARG A 191 -3.28 6.44 -1.60
N VAL A 192 -3.18 7.03 -2.79
CA VAL A 192 -2.08 7.93 -3.13
C VAL A 192 -2.60 9.32 -3.44
N ASN A 193 -2.01 10.32 -2.81
CA ASN A 193 -2.17 11.72 -3.14
C ASN A 193 -0.84 12.30 -3.64
N TYR A 194 -0.93 13.38 -4.40
CA TYR A 194 0.23 14.06 -4.96
C TYR A 194 0.16 15.56 -4.71
N ASP A 195 1.30 16.23 -4.80
CA ASP A 195 1.32 17.68 -4.91
C ASP A 195 0.59 18.17 -6.18
N LEU A 196 0.13 19.42 -6.18
CA LEU A 196 -0.67 19.99 -7.26
C LEU A 196 0.06 19.95 -8.62
N GLN A 197 1.38 20.11 -8.63
CA GLN A 197 2.15 20.11 -9.87
C GLN A 197 2.16 18.71 -10.47
N ASN A 198 2.38 17.68 -9.66
CA ASN A 198 2.33 16.31 -10.13
C ASN A 198 0.92 15.89 -10.60
N TRP A 199 -0.13 16.32 -9.89
CA TRP A 199 -1.52 16.11 -10.36
C TRP A 199 -1.76 16.72 -11.75
N LYS A 200 -1.29 17.95 -12.00
CA LYS A 200 -1.39 18.60 -13.33
C LYS A 200 -0.68 17.80 -14.41
N LEU A 201 0.52 17.27 -14.13
CA LEU A 201 1.27 16.46 -15.08
C LEU A 201 0.59 15.12 -15.38
N LEU A 202 0.02 14.45 -14.36
CA LEU A 202 -0.77 13.23 -14.55
C LEU A 202 -2.04 13.50 -15.38
N ILE A 203 -2.76 14.59 -15.08
CA ILE A 203 -3.94 15.01 -15.85
C ILE A 203 -3.56 15.28 -17.30
N GLN A 204 -2.48 16.01 -17.54
CA GLN A 204 -1.97 16.26 -18.88
C GLN A 204 -1.62 14.96 -19.61
N GLN A 205 -0.89 14.04 -18.96
CA GLN A 205 -0.58 12.73 -19.55
C GLN A 205 -1.84 11.96 -19.96
N LEU A 206 -2.88 11.98 -19.13
CA LEU A 206 -4.15 11.31 -19.42
C LEU A 206 -4.91 11.95 -20.59
N HIS A 207 -4.81 13.27 -20.77
CA HIS A 207 -5.37 13.97 -21.93
C HIS A 207 -4.57 13.70 -23.21
N ASP A 208 -3.24 13.77 -23.14
CA ASP A 208 -2.35 13.65 -24.29
C ASP A 208 -2.25 12.20 -24.78
N ASN A 209 -1.99 11.26 -23.86
CA ASN A 209 -1.96 9.83 -24.16
C ASN A 209 -2.18 8.99 -22.88
N HIS A 210 -3.44 8.64 -22.63
CA HIS A 210 -3.80 7.80 -21.49
C HIS A 210 -3.26 6.36 -21.57
N GLN A 211 -2.84 5.87 -22.75
CA GLN A 211 -2.39 4.47 -22.90
C GLN A 211 -1.02 4.22 -22.27
N THR A 212 -0.22 5.28 -22.06
CA THR A 212 1.06 5.22 -21.35
C THR A 212 0.89 4.75 -19.90
N ILE A 213 -0.21 5.14 -19.24
CA ILE A 213 -0.54 4.70 -17.87
C ILE A 213 -1.43 3.46 -17.96
N SER A 214 -1.08 2.37 -17.25
CA SER A 214 -1.86 1.12 -17.29
C SER A 214 -3.33 1.31 -16.87
N VAL A 215 -4.22 0.43 -17.34
CA VAL A 215 -5.66 0.46 -16.99
C VAL A 215 -5.86 0.47 -15.47
N GLY A 216 -5.13 -0.38 -14.74
CA GLY A 216 -5.22 -0.47 -13.28
C GLY A 216 -4.82 0.84 -12.58
N ASN A 217 -3.76 1.49 -13.06
CA ASN A 217 -3.34 2.79 -12.54
C ASN A 217 -4.34 3.90 -12.85
N ARG A 218 -4.92 3.92 -14.05
CA ARG A 218 -5.96 4.92 -14.39
C ARG A 218 -7.20 4.77 -13.51
N ALA A 219 -7.65 3.54 -13.29
CA ALA A 219 -8.77 3.26 -12.38
C ALA A 219 -8.45 3.70 -10.95
N GLY A 220 -7.22 3.44 -10.48
CA GLY A 220 -6.72 3.89 -9.18
C GLY A 220 -6.70 5.41 -9.02
N LEU A 221 -6.16 6.13 -10.02
CA LEU A 221 -6.15 7.59 -10.01
C LEU A 221 -7.56 8.17 -9.90
N ILE A 222 -8.50 7.66 -10.69
CA ILE A 222 -9.91 8.09 -10.65
C ILE A 222 -10.52 7.82 -9.27
N ASP A 223 -10.38 6.60 -8.75
CA ASP A 223 -10.91 6.24 -7.43
C ASP A 223 -10.31 7.12 -6.32
N ASP A 224 -8.99 7.32 -6.32
CA ASP A 224 -8.31 8.16 -5.34
C ASP A 224 -8.78 9.62 -5.43
N THR A 225 -8.86 10.22 -6.63
CA THR A 225 -9.31 11.62 -6.78
C THR A 225 -10.70 11.84 -6.20
N PHE A 226 -11.67 10.95 -6.48
CA PHE A 226 -13.04 11.11 -5.96
C PHE A 226 -13.11 10.93 -4.44
N ASN A 227 -12.28 10.07 -3.86
CA ASN A 227 -12.28 9.83 -2.43
C ASN A 227 -11.50 10.89 -1.64
N LEU A 228 -10.46 11.48 -2.23
CA LEU A 228 -9.69 12.57 -1.63
C LEU A 228 -10.46 13.90 -1.64
N ALA A 229 -11.35 14.10 -2.61
CA ALA A 229 -12.13 15.34 -2.76
C ALA A 229 -13.41 15.40 -1.91
N ARG A 230 -13.74 14.33 -1.17
CA ARG A 230 -15.02 14.15 -0.48
C ARG A 230 -14.99 14.66 0.95
#